data_AF-A0A2V8NJM6-F1
#
_entry.id   AF-A0A2V8NJM6-F1
#
_cell.length_a   1.000
_cell.length_b   1.000
_cell.length_c   1.000
_cell.angle_alpha   90.00
_cell.angle_beta   90.00
_cell.angle_gamma   90.00
#
_symmetry.space_group_name_H-M   'P 1'
#
loop_
_entity.id
_entity.type
_entity.pdbx_description
1 polymer ?
#
loop_
_entity_poly.entity_id
_entity_poly.type
_entity_poly.pdbx_seq_one_letter_code
_entity_poly.pdbx_strand_id
1 'polypeptide(L)'
;IIPADRRSPNGLGILNAWPVPNLTNYIGGNGDWFAAARHTYDQRKDALSLDANLTARQRLTFRRQNYTYLEYQPLDGNTDRTPKFFDRPNQTNSLNHVWTISPTKVNELLVTASLDVVKIPVDTAHFFDRTKACALPCRLDYPYIFTDG
;
A
#
# COMPACT_ATOMS: atom_id res chain seq x y z
N ILE A 1 -28.83 -9.13 -28.62
CA ILE A 1 -29.37 -8.05 -27.76
C ILE A 1 -30.04 -8.70 -26.56
N ILE A 2 -29.64 -8.38 -25.32
CA ILE A 2 -30.29 -8.91 -24.10
C ILE A 2 -31.59 -8.11 -23.84
N PRO A 3 -32.75 -8.76 -23.65
CA PRO A 3 -34.01 -8.11 -23.28
C PRO A 3 -33.84 -7.21 -22.04
N ALA A 4 -34.47 -6.04 -22.02
CA ALA A 4 -34.22 -5.02 -20.99
C ALA A 4 -34.58 -5.50 -19.57
N ASP A 5 -35.64 -6.30 -19.46
CA ASP A 5 -36.13 -6.97 -18.25
C ASP A 5 -35.18 -8.06 -17.73
N ARG A 6 -34.26 -8.54 -18.57
CA ARG A 6 -33.25 -9.55 -18.24
C ARG A 6 -31.88 -8.98 -17.92
N ARG A 7 -31.71 -7.67 -17.92
CA ARG A 7 -30.42 -7.02 -17.61
C ARG A 7 -30.30 -6.83 -16.10
N SER A 8 -29.26 -7.43 -15.51
CA SER A 8 -28.90 -7.16 -14.13
C SER A 8 -28.36 -5.73 -13.98
N PRO A 9 -28.90 -4.91 -13.06
CA PRO A 9 -28.34 -3.59 -12.75
C PRO A 9 -26.86 -3.64 -12.37
N ASN A 10 -26.43 -4.67 -11.62
CA ASN A 10 -25.03 -4.86 -11.25
C ASN A 10 -24.15 -5.25 -12.44
N GLY A 11 -24.63 -6.15 -13.31
CA GLY A 11 -23.92 -6.51 -14.53
C GLY A 11 -23.73 -5.32 -15.45
N LEU A 12 -24.76 -4.48 -15.61
CA LEU A 12 -24.65 -3.22 -16.35
C LEU A 12 -23.69 -2.23 -15.69
N GLY A 13 -23.69 -2.13 -14.36
CA GLY A 13 -22.77 -1.25 -13.65
C GLY A 13 -21.30 -1.68 -13.76
N ILE A 14 -21.01 -3.00 -13.80
CA ILE A 14 -19.66 -3.52 -14.10
C ILE A 14 -19.25 -3.14 -15.52
N LEU A 15 -20.13 -3.35 -16.51
CA LEU A 15 -19.82 -3.00 -17.90
C LEU A 15 -19.60 -1.49 -18.07
N ASN A 16 -20.40 -0.67 -17.39
CA ASN A 16 -20.28 0.79 -17.39
C ASN A 16 -19.09 1.30 -16.56
N ALA A 17 -18.44 0.45 -15.75
CA ALA A 17 -17.21 0.81 -15.06
C ALA A 17 -16.01 0.85 -16.01
N TRP A 18 -16.13 0.33 -17.24
CA TRP A 18 -15.12 0.48 -18.28
C TRP A 18 -15.35 1.75 -19.09
N PRO A 19 -14.28 2.46 -19.50
CA PRO A 19 -14.42 3.63 -20.36
C PRO A 19 -15.00 3.21 -21.71
N VAL A 20 -15.74 4.13 -22.34
CA VAL A 20 -16.18 3.95 -23.73
C VAL A 20 -14.94 3.87 -24.62
N PRO A 21 -14.88 2.92 -25.58
CA PRO A 21 -13.76 2.81 -26.50
C PRO A 21 -13.44 4.16 -27.17
N ASN A 22 -12.21 4.63 -26.99
CA ASN A 22 -11.73 5.91 -27.51
C ASN A 22 -10.52 5.76 -28.47
N LEU A 23 -10.18 4.53 -28.84
CA LEU A 23 -9.10 4.20 -29.76
C LEU A 23 -9.62 3.37 -30.93
N THR A 24 -9.10 3.64 -32.12
CA THR A 24 -9.40 2.87 -33.34
C THR A 24 -8.47 1.66 -33.52
N ASN A 25 -7.30 1.68 -32.88
CA ASN A 25 -6.34 0.59 -32.89
C ASN A 25 -5.98 0.22 -31.45
N TYR A 26 -5.79 -1.06 -31.18
CA TYR A 26 -5.38 -1.57 -29.88
C TYR A 26 -3.95 -1.15 -29.53
N ILE A 27 -3.71 -0.87 -28.25
CA ILE A 27 -2.38 -0.60 -27.69
C ILE A 27 -1.90 -1.89 -27.01
N GLY A 28 -0.71 -2.39 -27.36
CA GLY A 28 -0.14 -3.59 -26.73
C GLY A 28 -0.60 -4.92 -27.32
N GLY A 29 -1.02 -4.96 -28.58
CA GLY A 29 -1.42 -6.19 -29.28
C GLY A 29 -2.93 -6.31 -29.40
N ASN A 30 -3.52 -7.42 -28.95
CA ASN A 30 -4.97 -7.68 -29.02
C ASN A 30 -5.72 -7.24 -27.75
N GLY A 31 -5.12 -6.39 -26.90
CA GLY A 31 -5.75 -5.89 -25.67
C GLY A 31 -6.75 -4.78 -25.96
N ASP A 32 -7.98 -4.93 -25.45
CA ASP A 32 -9.09 -4.00 -25.61
C ASP A 32 -9.17 -2.92 -24.51
N TRP A 33 -8.26 -2.98 -23.54
CA TRP A 33 -8.12 -2.00 -22.47
C TRP A 33 -6.66 -1.62 -22.26
N PHE A 34 -6.43 -0.31 -22.09
CA PHE A 34 -5.15 0.25 -21.69
C PHE A 34 -5.38 1.45 -20.77
N ALA A 35 -4.68 1.47 -19.64
CA ALA A 35 -4.62 2.64 -18.78
C ALA A 35 -3.17 2.89 -18.34
N ALA A 36 -2.81 4.16 -18.29
CA ALA A 36 -1.56 4.62 -17.71
C ALA A 36 -1.88 5.77 -16.76
N ALA A 37 -1.36 5.69 -15.54
CA ALA A 37 -1.49 6.73 -14.55
C ALA A 37 -0.15 6.91 -13.85
N ARG A 38 0.06 8.11 -13.30
CA ARG A 38 1.32 8.44 -12.64
C ARG A 38 1.44 7.67 -11.33
N HIS A 39 2.34 6.69 -11.31
CA HIS A 39 2.73 5.95 -10.12
C HIS A 39 3.91 6.66 -9.46
N THR A 40 3.72 7.18 -8.25
CA THR A 40 4.76 7.90 -7.49
C THR A 40 5.19 7.16 -6.25
N TYR A 41 6.45 7.35 -5.86
CA TYR A 41 7.04 6.80 -4.65
C TYR A 41 7.96 7.83 -3.99
N ASP A 42 7.77 8.04 -2.69
CA ASP A 42 8.62 8.86 -1.83
C ASP A 42 9.26 7.94 -0.78
N GLN A 43 10.59 7.85 -0.81
CA GLN A 43 11.36 7.03 0.12
C GLN A 43 12.39 7.90 0.84
N ARG A 44 12.43 7.79 2.17
CA ARG A 44 13.47 8.41 2.99
C ARG A 44 14.07 7.38 3.95
N LYS A 45 15.40 7.40 4.01
CA LYS A 45 16.22 6.56 4.87
C LYS A 45 17.06 7.46 5.75
N ASP A 46 16.83 7.41 7.05
CA ASP A 46 17.66 8.11 8.03
C ASP A 46 18.38 7.10 8.91
N ALA A 47 19.66 7.37 9.17
CA ALA A 47 20.47 6.60 10.08
C ALA A 47 20.89 7.47 11.26
N LEU A 48 20.73 6.94 12.47
CA LEU A 48 21.25 7.54 13.70
C LEU A 48 22.17 6.52 14.37
N SER A 49 23.37 6.98 14.72
CA SER A 49 24.35 6.21 15.48
C SER A 49 24.83 7.04 16.67
N LEU A 50 24.73 6.46 17.86
CA LEU A 50 25.20 7.07 19.11
C LEU A 50 26.10 6.06 19.82
N ASP A 51 27.33 6.44 20.08
CA ASP A 51 28.30 5.61 20.80
C ASP A 51 28.80 6.39 22.01
N ALA A 52 28.79 5.77 23.19
CA ALA A 52 29.22 6.38 24.43
C ALA A 52 30.06 5.42 25.26
N ASN A 53 31.18 5.90 25.78
CA ASN A 53 31.95 5.20 26.81
C ASN A 53 31.41 5.66 28.17
N LEU A 54 30.59 4.81 28.81
CA LEU A 54 29.98 5.14 30.11
C LEU A 54 31.03 5.17 31.23
N THR A 55 32.04 4.30 31.12
CA THR A 55 33.22 4.26 32.00
C THR A 55 34.43 3.76 31.19
N ALA A 56 35.60 3.67 31.80
CA ALA A 56 36.77 3.04 31.19
C ALA A 56 36.58 1.55 30.83
N ARG A 57 35.53 0.89 31.33
CA ARG A 57 35.25 -0.54 31.12
C ARG A 57 33.88 -0.81 30.52
N GLN A 58 33.13 0.22 30.13
CA GLN A 58 31.77 0.06 29.63
C GLN A 58 31.52 0.94 28.42
N ARG A 59 30.99 0.33 27.35
CA ARG A 59 30.58 1.02 26.12
C ARG A 59 29.13 0.72 25.83
N LEU A 60 28.38 1.77 25.53
CA LEU A 60 27.00 1.69 25.06
C LEU A 60 26.96 2.18 23.61
N THR A 61 26.29 1.46 22.74
CA THR A 61 26.04 1.87 21.35
C THR A 61 24.57 1.72 21.02
N PHE A 62 24.01 2.73 20.37
CA PHE A 62 22.64 2.75 19.90
C PHE A 62 22.64 3.02 18.39
N ARG A 63 21.88 2.22 17.66
CA ARG A 63 21.66 2.40 16.22
C ARG A 63 20.17 2.45 15.94
N ARG A 64 19.77 3.37 15.07
CA ARG A 64 18.42 3.46 14.53
C ARG A 64 18.50 3.62 13.02
N GLN A 65 17.68 2.86 12.32
CA GLN A 65 17.36 3.05 10.91
C GLN A 65 15.89 3.40 10.82
N ASN A 66 15.59 4.58 10.28
CA ASN A 66 14.25 5.03 10.00
C ASN A 66 14.00 4.91 8.50
N TYR A 67 12.99 4.15 8.11
CA TYR A 67 12.62 3.91 6.73
C TYR A 67 11.17 4.32 6.52
N THR A 68 10.96 5.49 5.93
CA THR A 68 9.61 5.92 5.54
C THR A 68 9.44 5.73 4.04
N TYR A 69 8.34 5.09 3.67
CA TYR A 69 7.99 4.83 2.28
C TYR A 69 6.52 5.15 2.05
N LEU A 70 6.26 6.00 1.06
CA LEU A 70 4.93 6.32 0.58
C LEU A 70 4.86 6.00 -0.91
N GLU A 71 3.93 5.16 -1.31
CA GLU A 71 3.70 4.80 -2.71
C GLU A 71 2.24 5.06 -3.05
N TYR A 72 1.99 5.70 -4.18
CA TYR A 72 0.64 5.88 -4.72
C TYR A 72 0.41 4.91 -5.88
N GLN A 73 -0.58 4.04 -5.72
CA GLN A 73 -0.97 3.05 -6.71
C GLN A 73 -2.32 3.46 -7.34
N PRO A 74 -2.30 4.21 -8.45
CA PRO A 74 -3.53 4.73 -9.07
C PRO A 74 -4.38 3.67 -9.77
N LEU A 75 -3.76 2.56 -10.18
CA LEU A 75 -4.38 1.50 -10.99
C LEU A 75 -4.32 0.13 -10.28
N ASP A 76 -4.35 0.13 -8.94
CA ASP A 76 -4.38 -1.12 -8.18
C ASP A 76 -5.60 -1.96 -8.57
N GLY A 77 -5.38 -3.26 -8.81
CA GLY A 77 -6.43 -4.13 -9.36
C GLY A 77 -6.78 -3.86 -10.83
N ASN A 78 -5.87 -3.22 -11.59
CA ASN A 78 -5.98 -3.00 -13.03
C ASN A 78 -7.08 -2.00 -13.44
N THR A 79 -7.57 -1.17 -12.51
CA THR A 79 -8.55 -0.11 -12.80
C THR A 79 -8.29 1.11 -11.93
N ASP A 80 -8.84 2.26 -12.30
CA ASP A 80 -8.81 3.51 -11.52
C ASP A 80 -9.88 3.56 -10.42
N ARG A 81 -10.51 2.42 -10.08
CA ARG A 81 -11.68 2.40 -9.19
C ARG A 81 -11.30 2.45 -7.72
N THR A 82 -10.15 1.90 -7.35
CA THR A 82 -9.66 1.88 -5.97
C THR A 82 -8.20 2.31 -5.89
N PRO A 83 -7.86 3.55 -6.32
CA PRO A 83 -6.54 4.10 -6.09
C PRO A 83 -6.24 4.08 -4.59
N LYS A 84 -5.02 3.70 -4.24
CA LYS A 84 -4.62 3.53 -2.84
C LYS A 84 -3.19 3.99 -2.62
N PHE A 85 -2.85 4.14 -1.34
CA PHE A 85 -1.47 4.37 -0.93
C PHE A 85 -0.91 3.17 -0.18
N PHE A 86 0.41 3.02 -0.21
CA PHE A 86 1.17 2.26 0.78
C PHE A 86 2.01 3.24 1.60
N ASP A 87 1.61 3.49 2.85
CA ASP A 87 2.40 4.25 3.83
C ASP A 87 3.03 3.28 4.83
N ARG A 88 4.37 3.22 4.82
CA ARG A 88 5.19 2.33 5.64
C ARG A 88 6.22 3.14 6.44
N PRO A 89 5.86 3.64 7.63
CA PRO A 89 6.76 4.38 8.53
C PRO A 89 7.57 3.40 9.39
N ASN A 90 8.36 2.55 8.76
CA ASN A 90 9.06 1.45 9.41
C ASN A 90 10.38 1.91 10.05
N GLN A 91 10.83 1.17 11.05
CA GLN A 91 12.10 1.44 11.71
C GLN A 91 12.70 0.19 12.33
N THR A 92 14.02 0.18 12.46
CA THR A 92 14.74 -0.81 13.25
C THR A 92 15.66 -0.10 14.23
N ASN A 93 15.74 -0.60 15.45
CA ASN A 93 16.56 -0.03 16.51
C ASN A 93 17.36 -1.14 17.19
N SER A 94 18.58 -0.83 17.61
CA SER A 94 19.43 -1.72 18.40
C SER A 94 20.15 -0.95 19.49
N LEU A 95 20.18 -1.52 20.69
CA LEU A 95 20.97 -1.06 21.82
C LEU A 95 21.95 -2.17 22.20
N ASN A 96 23.23 -1.85 22.23
CA ASN A 96 24.28 -2.79 22.62
C ASN A 96 25.11 -2.23 23.78
N HIS A 97 25.29 -3.02 24.83
CA HIS A 97 26.11 -2.73 25.99
C HIS A 97 27.20 -3.78 26.13
N VAL A 98 28.45 -3.33 26.06
CA VAL A 98 29.63 -4.17 26.30
C VAL A 98 30.30 -3.71 27.59
N TRP A 99 30.66 -4.65 28.47
CA TRP A 99 31.42 -4.35 29.67
C TRP A 99 32.51 -5.38 29.99
N THR A 100 33.66 -4.86 30.40
CA THR A 100 34.80 -5.66 30.86
C THR A 100 34.65 -5.96 32.34
N ILE A 101 34.47 -7.23 32.69
CA ILE A 101 34.39 -7.71 34.08
C ILE A 101 35.79 -7.81 34.69
N SER A 102 36.75 -8.35 33.94
CA SER A 102 38.17 -8.50 34.32
C SER A 102 39.05 -8.39 33.07
N PRO A 103 40.39 -8.32 33.18
CA PRO A 103 41.29 -8.28 32.01
C PRO A 103 41.12 -9.45 31.03
N THR A 104 40.45 -10.53 31.46
CA THR A 104 40.23 -11.75 30.69
C THR A 104 38.75 -12.07 30.46
N LYS A 105 37.82 -11.19 30.90
CA LYS A 105 36.37 -11.42 30.78
C LYS A 105 35.63 -10.18 30.31
N VAL A 106 34.85 -10.34 29.26
CA VAL A 106 33.94 -9.32 28.69
C VAL A 106 32.57 -9.96 28.56
N ASN A 107 31.52 -9.17 28.83
CA ASN A 107 30.14 -9.51 28.54
C ASN A 107 29.54 -8.52 27.55
N GLU A 108 28.54 -8.97 26.80
CA GLU A 108 27.77 -8.18 25.84
C GLU A 108 26.28 -8.47 25.99
N LEU A 109 25.46 -7.42 25.92
CA LEU A 109 24.02 -7.50 25.82
C LEU A 109 23.55 -6.67 24.62
N LEU A 110 22.91 -7.33 23.66
CA LEU A 110 22.29 -6.71 22.50
C LEU A 110 20.76 -6.87 22.58
N VAL A 111 20.04 -5.75 22.48
CA VAL A 111 18.59 -5.72 22.33
C VAL A 111 18.24 -5.06 21.02
N THR A 112 17.42 -5.73 20.21
CA THR A 112 16.97 -5.23 18.91
C THR A 112 15.44 -5.23 18.83
N ALA A 113 14.88 -4.19 18.21
CA ALA A 113 13.46 -4.08 17.95
C ALA A 113 13.21 -3.56 16.54
N SER A 114 12.20 -4.11 15.88
CA SER A 114 11.70 -3.65 14.59
C SER A 114 10.25 -3.21 14.74
N LEU A 115 9.90 -2.11 14.09
CA LEU A 115 8.52 -1.67 13.92
C LEU A 115 8.18 -1.78 12.43
N ASP A 116 7.24 -2.66 12.13
CA ASP A 116 6.66 -2.83 10.81
C ASP A 116 5.20 -2.36 10.86
N VAL A 117 4.91 -1.25 10.19
CA VAL A 117 3.59 -0.64 10.11
C VAL A 117 3.25 -0.51 8.63
N VAL A 118 2.13 -1.13 8.23
CA VAL A 118 1.62 -1.03 6.85
C VAL A 118 0.25 -0.39 6.91
N LYS A 119 0.15 0.83 6.37
CA LYS A 119 -1.13 1.51 6.17
C LYS A 119 -1.46 1.51 4.68
N ILE A 120 -2.70 1.10 4.37
CA ILE A 120 -3.20 1.01 3.00
C ILE A 120 -4.48 1.83 2.86
N PRO A 121 -4.42 3.16 2.96
CA PRO A 121 -5.61 3.98 2.78
C PRO A 121 -6.00 4.03 1.30
N VAL A 122 -7.30 3.95 1.04
CA VAL A 122 -7.88 4.25 -0.26
C VAL A 122 -7.87 5.76 -0.46
N ASP A 123 -7.59 6.21 -1.67
CA ASP A 123 -7.69 7.61 -2.06
C ASP A 123 -9.17 8.00 -2.23
N THR A 124 -9.79 8.41 -1.12
CA THR A 124 -11.24 8.68 -1.07
C THR A 124 -11.67 9.92 -1.87
N ALA A 125 -10.74 10.74 -2.37
CA ALA A 125 -11.06 11.84 -3.28
C ALA A 125 -11.29 11.35 -4.72
N HIS A 126 -10.62 10.25 -5.11
CA HIS A 126 -10.62 9.74 -6.47
C HIS A 126 -11.18 8.31 -6.60
N PHE A 127 -11.54 7.65 -5.50
CA PHE A 127 -12.13 6.32 -5.55
C PHE A 127 -13.52 6.32 -6.19
N PHE A 128 -13.84 5.16 -6.77
CA PHE A 128 -15.17 4.85 -7.24
C PHE A 128 -16.11 4.61 -6.05
N ASP A 129 -16.97 5.59 -5.81
CA ASP A 129 -18.03 5.49 -4.80
C ASP A 129 -19.25 4.77 -5.39
N ARG A 130 -19.37 3.48 -5.08
CA ARG A 130 -20.53 2.65 -5.50
C ARG A 130 -21.89 3.21 -5.06
N THR A 131 -21.94 4.04 -4.01
CA THR A 131 -23.19 4.66 -3.56
C THR A 131 -23.63 5.81 -4.45
N LYS A 132 -22.73 6.33 -5.27
CA LYS A 132 -22.93 7.43 -6.24
C LYS A 132 -22.86 6.97 -7.70
N ALA A 133 -22.46 5.72 -7.93
CA ALA A 133 -22.21 5.14 -9.26
C ALA A 133 -23.45 5.04 -10.17
N CYS A 134 -24.65 5.25 -9.63
CA CYS A 134 -25.88 5.26 -10.39
C CYS A 134 -26.78 6.40 -9.89
N ALA A 135 -27.36 7.17 -10.81
CA ALA A 135 -28.54 7.96 -10.49
C ALA A 135 -29.68 6.97 -10.18
N LEU A 136 -30.39 7.17 -9.06
CA LEU A 136 -31.50 6.32 -8.63
C LEU A 136 -32.46 6.02 -9.79
N PRO A 137 -32.93 4.77 -9.92
CA PRO A 137 -33.09 3.80 -8.84
C PRO A 137 -32.05 2.66 -8.79
N CYS A 138 -30.91 2.72 -9.52
CA CYS A 138 -29.89 1.68 -9.35
C CYS A 138 -28.96 2.00 -8.17
N ARG A 139 -28.85 1.07 -7.23
CA ARG A 139 -27.76 0.99 -6.25
C ARG A 139 -26.93 -0.20 -6.70
N LEU A 140 -25.60 -0.07 -6.78
CA LEU A 140 -24.73 -1.23 -6.94
C LEU A 140 -24.76 -2.02 -5.62
N ASP A 141 -25.77 -2.87 -5.47
CA ASP A 141 -25.96 -3.76 -4.33
C ASP A 141 -25.44 -5.14 -4.71
N TYR A 142 -24.21 -5.46 -4.33
CA TYR A 142 -23.69 -6.82 -4.52
C TYR A 142 -24.18 -7.75 -3.40
N PRO A 143 -25.10 -8.70 -3.63
CA PRO A 143 -25.17 -9.91 -2.83
C PRO A 143 -24.27 -11.00 -3.44
N TYR A 144 -24.49 -11.46 -4.67
CA TYR A 144 -23.56 -12.24 -5.53
C TYR A 144 -24.03 -12.05 -6.99
N ILE A 145 -23.23 -12.46 -7.99
CA ILE A 145 -23.39 -12.15 -9.42
C ILE A 145 -24.74 -12.58 -10.03
N PHE A 146 -25.49 -13.48 -9.38
CA PHE A 146 -26.82 -13.93 -9.80
C PHE A 146 -27.81 -13.98 -8.62
N THR A 147 -29.10 -13.73 -8.89
CA THR A 147 -30.19 -13.71 -7.90
C THR A 147 -30.77 -15.10 -7.59
N ASP A 148 -30.27 -16.13 -8.26
CA ASP A 148 -30.83 -17.49 -8.33
C ASP A 148 -29.76 -18.59 -8.22
N GLY A 149 -28.67 -18.33 -7.48
CA GLY A 149 -27.62 -19.34 -7.24
C GLY A 149 -28.15 -20.66 -6.71
#